data_AF-A0A7V5ABZ8-F1
#
_entry.id   AF-A0A7V5ABZ8-F1
#
_cell.length_a   1.000
_cell.length_b   1.000
_cell.length_c   1.000
_cell.angle_alpha   90.00
_cell.angle_beta   90.00
_cell.angle_gamma   90.00
#
_symmetry.space_group_name_H-M   'P 1'
#
loop_
_entity.id
_entity.type
_entity.pdbx_description
1 polymer ?
#
loop_
_entity_poly.entity_id
_entity_poly.type
_entity_poly.pdbx_seq_one_letter_code
_entity_poly.pdbx_strand_id
1 'polypeptide(L)'
;MARISVLGLVIMALGLIVSGASVSRSATISLTIPPITVLSIPERELSGSEIKVTFAPEDWAQGYVLLPLEVKSNVPWAVVARVLSEDEDPVSLLGEVLGGPEVMVSTEEVPILTGRPGKHEVLLVIKLGEQVPTARSLTLVLRVAGEEFLKARRGERG
;
A
#
# COMPACT_ATOMS: atom_id res chain seq x y z
N MET A 1 6.17 -14.56 -1.80
CA MET A 1 7.46 -13.91 -2.00
C MET A 1 7.66 -13.67 -3.48
N ALA A 2 7.24 -12.52 -3.99
CA ALA A 2 7.61 -12.05 -5.32
C ALA A 2 9.10 -11.68 -5.32
N ARG A 3 9.93 -12.45 -6.03
CA ARG A 3 11.37 -12.23 -6.17
C ARG A 3 11.62 -11.45 -7.47
N ILE A 4 12.17 -10.25 -7.36
CA ILE A 4 12.69 -9.52 -8.52
C ILE A 4 14.17 -9.91 -8.62
N SER A 5 14.48 -10.84 -9.52
CA SER A 5 15.86 -11.29 -9.79
C SER A 5 16.35 -10.61 -11.05
N VAL A 6 17.27 -9.65 -10.91
CA VAL A 6 18.00 -9.09 -12.04
C VAL A 6 19.25 -9.93 -12.25
N LEU A 7 19.29 -10.67 -13.35
CA LEU A 7 20.45 -11.48 -13.73
C LEU A 7 21.47 -10.61 -14.46
N GLY A 8 22.60 -10.31 -13.82
CA GLY A 8 23.73 -9.63 -14.44
C GLY A 8 24.86 -10.61 -14.72
N LEU A 9 25.33 -10.70 -15.97
CA LEU A 9 26.54 -11.43 -16.35
C LEU A 9 27.72 -10.45 -16.41
N VAL A 10 28.74 -10.67 -15.57
CA VAL A 10 30.01 -9.92 -15.63
C VAL A 10 31.10 -10.87 -16.11
N ILE A 11 31.72 -10.53 -17.25
CA ILE A 11 32.88 -11.25 -17.79
C ILE A 11 34.13 -10.45 -17.41
N MET A 12 34.91 -10.95 -16.45
CA MET A 12 36.23 -10.38 -16.15
C MET A 12 37.30 -11.09 -16.98
N ALA A 13 37.94 -10.35 -17.88
CA ALA A 13 39.11 -10.81 -18.62
C ALA A 13 40.37 -10.27 -17.94
N LEU A 14 41.11 -11.13 -17.21
CA LEU A 14 42.47 -10.81 -16.77
C LEU A 14 43.44 -11.18 -17.90
N GLY A 15 44.00 -10.17 -18.57
CA GLY A 15 45.01 -10.35 -19.61
C GLY A 15 46.40 -10.52 -19.00
N LEU A 16 46.94 -11.74 -19.03
CA LEU A 16 48.39 -12.00 -18.90
C LEU A 16 48.88 -12.43 -20.28
N ILE A 17 49.50 -11.50 -21.02
CA ILE A 17 50.03 -11.75 -22.36
C ILE A 17 51.36 -12.48 -22.23
N VAL A 18 51.32 -13.74 -21.80
CA VAL A 18 52.37 -14.71 -22.08
C VAL A 18 51.63 -16.02 -22.37
N SER A 19 51.66 -16.43 -23.64
CA SER A 19 51.15 -17.72 -24.14
C SER A 19 49.62 -17.88 -24.19
N GLY A 20 48.92 -17.05 -24.99
CA GLY A 20 47.72 -17.44 -25.75
C GLY A 20 46.48 -17.99 -25.01
N ALA A 21 46.48 -18.08 -23.68
CA ALA A 21 45.39 -18.63 -22.89
C ALA A 21 44.63 -17.50 -22.20
N SER A 22 43.45 -17.16 -22.71
CA SER A 22 42.50 -16.32 -22.00
C SER A 22 41.68 -17.21 -21.05
N VAL A 23 41.73 -16.93 -19.75
CA VAL A 23 40.88 -17.60 -18.76
C VAL A 23 39.74 -16.66 -18.41
N SER A 24 38.58 -16.87 -19.04
CA SER A 24 37.34 -16.19 -18.64
C SER A 24 36.69 -16.95 -17.49
N ARG A 25 36.57 -16.33 -16.31
CA ARG A 25 35.70 -16.85 -15.23
C ARG A 25 34.39 -16.08 -15.24
N SER A 26 33.29 -16.80 -15.45
CA SER A 26 31.95 -16.23 -15.31
C SER A 26 31.59 -16.14 -13.84
N ALA A 27 31.24 -14.95 -13.36
CA ALA A 27 30.67 -14.74 -12.04
C ALA A 27 29.19 -14.35 -12.20
N THR A 28 28.29 -15.07 -11.54
CA THR A 28 26.88 -14.68 -11.47
C THR A 28 26.71 -13.75 -10.27
N ILE A 29 26.27 -12.52 -10.50
CA ILE A 29 25.97 -11.57 -9.44
C ILE A 29 24.46 -11.52 -9.27
N SER A 30 23.99 -11.87 -8.08
CA SER A 30 22.58 -11.79 -7.71
C SER A 30 22.35 -10.51 -6.91
N LEU A 31 21.58 -9.57 -7.47
CA LEU A 31 21.09 -8.39 -6.75
C LEU A 31 19.65 -8.65 -6.30
N THR A 32 19.41 -8.61 -4.99
CA THR A 32 18.07 -8.74 -4.40
C THR A 32 17.63 -7.40 -3.84
N ILE A 33 16.57 -6.83 -4.40
CA ILE A 33 15.95 -5.61 -3.89
C ILE A 33 14.77 -6.02 -3.00
N PRO A 34 14.71 -5.63 -1.72
CA PRO A 34 13.60 -5.97 -0.85
C PRO A 34 12.31 -5.29 -1.31
N PRO A 35 11.13 -5.91 -1.09
CA PRO A 35 9.84 -5.29 -1.37
C PRO A 35 9.64 -4.10 -0.43
N ILE A 36 9.32 -2.95 -1.00
CA ILE A 36 9.08 -1.70 -0.27
C ILE A 36 7.81 -1.08 -0.86
N THR A 37 6.88 -0.75 0.04
CA THR A 37 5.68 0.02 -0.27
C THR A 37 5.52 1.09 0.80
N VAL A 38 5.39 2.33 0.39
CA VAL A 38 5.13 3.47 1.27
C VAL A 38 3.78 4.06 0.87
N LEU A 39 2.88 4.12 1.84
CA LEU A 39 1.64 4.90 1.75
C LEU A 39 1.92 6.27 2.39
N SER A 40 1.34 7.32 1.83
CA SER A 40 1.41 8.67 2.39
C SER A 40 0.14 9.48 2.13
N ILE A 41 -0.08 10.47 2.99
CA ILE A 41 -1.10 11.51 2.87
C ILE A 41 -0.35 12.84 2.89
N PRO A 42 0.10 13.35 1.73
CA PRO A 42 1.02 14.47 1.65
C PRO A 42 0.54 15.72 2.41
N GLU A 43 -0.75 16.04 2.29
CA GLU A 43 -1.36 17.22 2.94
C GLU A 43 -1.34 17.17 4.48
N ARG A 44 -1.20 15.97 5.05
CA ARG A 44 -1.14 15.76 6.50
C ARG A 44 0.26 15.37 6.98
N GLU A 45 1.25 15.35 6.08
CA GLU A 45 2.62 14.90 6.35
C GLU A 45 2.70 13.48 6.95
N LEU A 46 1.68 12.64 6.70
CA LEU A 46 1.64 11.27 7.20
C LEU A 46 2.26 10.33 6.18
N SER A 47 3.13 9.43 6.62
CA SER A 47 3.70 8.37 5.77
C SER A 47 4.07 7.13 6.56
N GLY A 48 3.98 5.96 5.92
CA GLY A 48 4.33 4.70 6.55
C GLY A 48 3.69 3.48 5.87
N SER A 49 3.80 2.33 6.53
CA SER A 49 3.06 1.11 6.17
C SER A 49 1.66 1.08 6.81
N GLU A 50 1.44 1.86 7.86
CA GLU A 50 0.14 2.10 8.50
C GLU A 50 0.03 3.60 8.79
N ILE A 51 -1.10 4.20 8.46
CA ILE A 51 -1.44 5.60 8.72
C ILE A 51 -2.77 5.64 9.44
N LYS A 52 -2.84 6.48 10.48
CA LYS A 52 -4.08 6.75 11.21
C LYS A 52 -4.50 8.17 10.92
N VAL A 53 -5.74 8.33 10.48
CA VAL A 53 -6.35 9.61 10.18
C VAL A 53 -7.53 9.78 11.09
N THR A 54 -7.40 10.70 12.05
CA THR A 54 -8.51 11.08 12.92
C THR A 54 -9.27 12.22 12.27
N PHE A 55 -10.59 12.10 12.29
CA PHE A 55 -11.52 13.11 11.80
C PHE A 55 -12.30 13.69 12.97
N ALA A 56 -12.32 15.01 13.05
CA ALA A 56 -13.15 15.74 13.98
C ALA A 56 -14.59 15.81 13.45
N PRO A 57 -15.59 15.98 14.33
CA PRO A 57 -16.98 16.20 13.91
C PRO A 57 -17.15 17.32 12.87
N GLU A 58 -16.26 18.30 12.91
CA GLU A 58 -16.24 19.48 12.04
C GLU A 58 -15.85 19.15 10.59
N ASP A 59 -15.00 18.13 10.39
CA ASP A 59 -14.56 17.68 9.06
C ASP A 59 -15.72 17.13 8.23
N TRP A 60 -16.85 16.84 8.86
CA TRP A 60 -18.04 16.24 8.28
C TRP A 60 -19.09 17.23 7.80
N ALA A 61 -18.87 18.54 7.94
CA ALA A 61 -19.88 19.55 7.63
C ALA A 61 -20.41 19.47 6.18
N GLN A 62 -19.63 18.88 5.27
CA GLN A 62 -19.98 18.70 3.86
C GLN A 62 -20.58 17.32 3.53
N GLY A 63 -20.71 16.42 4.52
CA GLY A 63 -21.21 15.05 4.35
C GLY A 63 -20.18 14.05 3.79
N TYR A 64 -19.00 14.53 3.40
CA TYR A 64 -17.89 13.69 2.93
C TYR A 64 -16.53 14.32 3.29
N VAL A 65 -15.48 13.49 3.29
CA VAL A 65 -14.08 13.93 3.41
C VAL A 65 -13.27 13.42 2.22
N LEU A 66 -12.41 14.29 1.69
CA LEU A 66 -11.46 13.94 0.64
C LEU A 66 -10.08 13.67 1.26
N LEU A 67 -9.48 12.55 0.88
CA LEU A 67 -8.15 12.13 1.32
C LEU A 67 -7.27 11.85 0.11
N PRO A 68 -6.35 12.77 -0.23
CA PRO A 68 -5.35 12.50 -1.25
C PRO A 68 -4.30 11.53 -0.69
N LEU A 69 -4.21 10.37 -1.32
CA LEU A 69 -3.28 9.30 -1.01
C LEU A 69 -2.20 9.24 -2.09
N GLU A 70 -0.96 9.01 -1.67
CA GLU A 70 0.13 8.65 -2.55
C GLU A 70 0.66 7.26 -2.14
N VAL A 71 0.84 6.37 -3.11
CA VAL A 71 1.46 5.05 -2.91
C VAL A 71 2.68 4.92 -3.79
N LYS A 72 3.83 4.67 -3.19
CA LYS A 72 5.10 4.38 -3.87
C LYS A 72 5.51 2.95 -3.56
N SER A 73 5.60 2.10 -4.58
CA SER A 73 5.97 0.70 -4.40
C SER A 73 6.85 0.17 -5.52
N ASN A 74 7.79 -0.73 -5.18
CA ASN A 74 8.54 -1.52 -6.16
C ASN A 74 7.91 -2.91 -6.43
N VAL A 75 6.78 -3.23 -5.81
CA VAL A 75 6.05 -4.48 -5.96
C VAL A 75 4.54 -4.24 -6.14
N PRO A 76 3.74 -5.23 -6.57
CA PRO A 76 2.29 -5.12 -6.48
C PRO A 76 1.85 -4.89 -5.03
N TRP A 77 0.85 -4.04 -4.85
CA TRP A 77 0.45 -3.58 -3.52
C TRP A 77 -1.07 -3.55 -3.36
N ALA A 78 -1.50 -3.53 -2.10
CA ALA A 78 -2.88 -3.27 -1.72
C ALA A 78 -2.93 -2.46 -0.43
N VAL A 79 -3.97 -1.65 -0.29
CA VAL A 79 -4.28 -0.91 0.94
C VAL A 79 -5.58 -1.45 1.50
N VAL A 80 -5.55 -1.77 2.79
CA VAL A 80 -6.74 -2.08 3.59
C VAL A 80 -7.09 -0.88 4.46
N ALA A 81 -8.37 -0.76 4.76
CA ALA A 81 -8.91 0.24 5.65
C ALA A 81 -9.71 -0.41 6.76
N ARG A 82 -9.70 0.20 7.94
CA ARG A 82 -10.63 -0.08 9.03
C ARG A 82 -10.92 1.19 9.82
N VAL A 83 -12.02 1.18 10.55
CA VAL A 83 -12.45 2.28 11.42
C VAL A 83 -12.19 1.89 12.86
N LEU A 84 -11.64 2.82 13.63
CA LEU A 84 -11.63 2.78 15.09
C LEU A 84 -12.61 3.85 15.56
N SER A 85 -13.63 3.40 16.31
CA SER A 85 -14.57 4.25 17.03
C SER A 85 -14.29 4.16 18.53
N GLU A 86 -14.40 5.28 19.23
CA GLU A 86 -14.39 5.29 20.71
C GLU A 86 -15.77 4.95 21.29
N ASP A 87 -16.81 4.95 20.46
CA ASP A 87 -18.18 4.64 20.85
C ASP A 87 -18.44 3.12 20.84
N GLU A 88 -19.35 2.67 21.72
CA GLU A 88 -19.72 1.25 21.83
C GLU A 88 -20.41 0.71 20.55
N ASP A 89 -20.99 1.59 19.74
CA ASP A 89 -21.69 1.21 18.52
C ASP A 89 -20.72 1.08 17.33
N PRO A 90 -20.80 -0.02 16.55
CA PRO A 90 -19.94 -0.25 15.40
C PRO A 90 -20.29 0.73 14.26
N VAL A 91 -19.39 1.68 14.02
CA VAL A 91 -19.53 2.65 12.93
C VAL A 91 -19.01 2.07 11.62
N SER A 92 -19.78 2.27 10.55
CA SER A 92 -19.38 1.94 9.18
C SER A 92 -19.37 3.19 8.30
N LEU A 93 -18.36 3.28 7.44
CA LEU A 93 -18.13 4.35 6.47
C LEU A 93 -18.26 3.82 5.06
N LEU A 94 -18.67 4.66 4.12
CA LEU A 94 -18.61 4.35 2.69
C LEU A 94 -17.37 5.03 2.10
N GLY A 95 -16.35 4.24 1.79
CA GLY A 95 -15.17 4.69 1.07
C GLY A 95 -15.36 4.51 -0.43
N GLU A 96 -15.23 5.59 -1.20
CA GLU A 96 -15.24 5.59 -2.65
C GLU A 96 -13.89 6.09 -3.15
N VAL A 97 -13.24 5.32 -4.01
CA VAL A 97 -12.10 5.81 -4.77
C VAL A 97 -12.65 6.64 -5.91
N LEU A 98 -12.21 7.89 -6.10
CA LEU A 98 -12.78 8.75 -7.13
C LEU A 98 -12.69 8.07 -8.52
N GLY A 99 -13.85 7.76 -9.12
CA GLY A 99 -13.95 7.02 -10.39
C GLY A 99 -13.79 5.49 -10.28
N GLY A 100 -13.83 4.95 -9.06
CA GLY A 100 -13.72 3.53 -8.73
C GLY A 100 -14.95 3.00 -7.97
N PRO A 101 -14.86 1.78 -7.43
CA PRO A 101 -15.97 1.16 -6.71
C PRO A 101 -16.14 1.75 -5.29
N GLU A 102 -17.39 1.76 -4.82
CA GLU A 102 -17.72 2.04 -3.41
C GLU A 102 -17.46 0.79 -2.55
N VAL A 103 -16.85 0.98 -1.39
CA VAL A 103 -16.49 -0.07 -0.42
C VAL A 103 -16.93 0.36 0.97
N MET A 104 -17.66 -0.51 1.65
CA MET A 104 -18.04 -0.30 3.05
C MET A 104 -16.87 -0.64 3.97
N VAL A 105 -16.44 0.33 4.78
CA VAL A 105 -15.33 0.23 5.73
C VAL A 105 -15.90 0.25 7.15
N SER A 106 -15.72 -0.84 7.89
CA SER A 106 -16.17 -0.98 9.28
C SER A 106 -14.96 -1.17 10.21
N THR A 107 -15.17 -1.75 11.39
CA THR A 107 -14.10 -2.12 12.33
C THR A 107 -13.19 -3.22 11.83
N GLU A 108 -13.62 -4.00 10.84
CA GLU A 108 -12.82 -5.02 10.18
C GLU A 108 -11.93 -4.44 9.08
N GLU A 109 -10.77 -5.06 8.85
CA GLU A 109 -9.90 -4.68 7.74
C GLU A 109 -10.49 -5.10 6.39
N VAL A 110 -10.86 -4.10 5.58
CA VAL A 110 -11.37 -4.29 4.23
C VAL A 110 -10.40 -3.76 3.18
N PRO A 111 -10.16 -4.49 2.07
CA PRO A 111 -9.34 -3.97 0.98
C PRO A 111 -10.08 -2.85 0.24
N ILE A 112 -9.43 -1.70 0.09
CA ILE A 112 -10.00 -0.54 -0.61
C ILE A 112 -9.25 -0.18 -1.89
N LEU A 113 -7.97 -0.55 -2.00
CA LEU A 113 -7.13 -0.23 -3.16
C LEU A 113 -6.18 -1.38 -3.46
N THR A 114 -5.90 -1.56 -4.75
CA THR A 114 -4.82 -2.42 -5.24
C THR A 114 -4.12 -1.75 -6.39
N GLY A 115 -2.83 -2.02 -6.57
CA GLY A 115 -2.08 -1.42 -7.66
C GLY A 115 -0.84 -2.20 -8.07
N ARG A 116 -0.30 -1.79 -9.22
CA ARG A 116 0.95 -2.30 -9.79
C ARG A 116 2.15 -1.54 -9.19
N PRO A 117 3.38 -2.06 -9.31
CA PRO A 117 4.59 -1.31 -8.96
C PRO A 117 4.60 0.08 -9.62
N GLY A 118 5.08 1.09 -8.91
CA GLY A 118 5.16 2.48 -9.38
C GLY A 118 4.74 3.48 -8.30
N LYS A 119 4.59 4.74 -8.73
CA LYS A 119 3.97 5.82 -7.97
C LYS A 119 2.53 5.99 -8.44
N HIS A 120 1.59 6.02 -7.50
CA HIS A 120 0.18 6.24 -7.76
C HIS A 120 -0.35 7.35 -6.86
N GLU A 121 -1.11 8.26 -7.44
CA GLU A 121 -1.82 9.33 -6.72
C GLU A 121 -3.31 9.03 -6.83
N VAL A 122 -3.98 8.93 -5.69
CA VAL A 122 -5.37 8.45 -5.59
C VAL A 122 -6.13 9.37 -4.66
N LEU A 123 -7.35 9.75 -5.04
CA LEU A 123 -8.25 10.49 -4.16
C LEU A 123 -9.29 9.55 -3.58
N LEU A 124 -9.30 9.40 -2.25
CA LEU A 124 -10.31 8.65 -1.52
C LEU A 124 -11.37 9.61 -1.01
N VAL A 125 -12.62 9.38 -1.39
CA VAL A 125 -13.80 10.07 -0.88
C VAL A 125 -14.40 9.20 0.20
N ILE A 126 -14.57 9.73 1.40
CA ILE A 126 -15.23 9.01 2.50
C ILE A 126 -16.56 9.70 2.77
N LYS A 127 -17.65 8.98 2.43
CA LYS A 127 -19.01 9.36 2.77
C LYS A 127 -19.38 8.70 4.10
N LEU A 128 -19.95 9.49 4.99
CA LEU A 128 -20.43 8.98 6.26
C LEU A 128 -21.83 8.36 6.10
N GLY A 129 -22.10 7.27 6.82
CA GLY A 129 -23.46 6.80 7.04
C GLY A 129 -24.22 7.71 8.00
N GLU A 130 -25.56 7.64 8.00
CA GLU A 130 -26.46 8.45 8.82
C GLU A 130 -26.21 8.37 10.35
N GLN A 131 -25.43 7.39 10.80
CA GLN A 131 -25.14 7.09 12.22
C GLN A 131 -23.89 7.80 12.77
N VAL A 132 -23.09 8.44 11.91
CA VAL A 132 -21.81 9.08 12.28
C VAL A 132 -21.94 10.46 12.98
N PRO A 133 -22.97 11.31 12.73
CA PRO A 133 -23.04 12.65 13.33
C PRO A 133 -23.01 12.70 14.87
N THR A 134 -23.27 11.58 15.54
CA THR A 134 -23.21 11.44 17.00
C THR A 134 -21.84 11.02 17.54
N ALA A 135 -20.92 10.57 16.68
CA ALA A 135 -19.60 10.10 17.10
C ALA A 135 -18.67 11.27 17.47
N ARG A 136 -18.03 11.20 18.64
CA ARG A 136 -17.13 12.26 19.13
C ARG A 136 -15.88 12.41 18.27
N SER A 137 -15.35 11.30 17.76
CA SER A 137 -14.24 11.27 16.82
C SER A 137 -14.20 9.90 16.13
N LEU A 138 -13.71 9.86 14.89
CA LEU A 138 -13.47 8.60 14.18
C LEU A 138 -12.05 8.57 13.67
N THR A 139 -11.40 7.42 13.83
CA THR A 139 -10.06 7.21 13.28
C THR A 139 -10.10 6.15 12.19
N LEU A 140 -9.80 6.57 10.95
CA LEU A 140 -9.56 5.65 9.85
C LEU A 140 -8.11 5.18 9.90
N VAL A 141 -7.92 3.87 9.91
CA VAL A 141 -6.60 3.24 9.79
C VAL A 141 -6.46 2.74 8.37
N LEU A 142 -5.47 3.25 7.65
CA LEU A 142 -5.07 2.81 6.32
C LEU A 142 -3.76 2.05 6.44
N ARG A 143 -3.72 0.81 5.94
CA ARG A 143 -2.55 -0.05 6.07
C ARG A 143 -2.20 -0.72 4.74
N VAL A 144 -0.91 -0.80 4.44
CA VAL A 144 -0.40 -1.61 3.35
C VAL A 144 -0.57 -3.08 3.72
N ALA A 145 -1.33 -3.81 2.92
CA ALA A 145 -1.55 -5.23 3.14
C ALA A 145 -0.26 -6.00 2.84
N GLY A 146 0.07 -6.96 3.72
CA GLY A 146 1.15 -7.90 3.47
C GLY A 146 0.78 -8.86 2.33
N GLU A 147 1.80 -9.47 1.71
CA GLU A 147 1.62 -10.43 0.60
C GLU A 147 0.70 -11.61 0.99
N GLU A 148 0.74 -12.02 2.27
CA GLU A 148 -0.12 -13.04 2.88
C GLU A 148 -1.62 -12.69 2.77
N PHE A 149 -1.98 -11.43 3.05
CA PHE A 149 -3.37 -10.95 2.98
C PHE A 149 -3.90 -10.98 1.54
N LEU A 150 -3.04 -10.62 0.58
CA LEU A 150 -3.37 -10.66 -0.84
C LEU A 150 -3.57 -12.09 -1.36
N LYS A 151 -2.74 -13.03 -0.91
CA LYS A 151 -2.86 -14.46 -1.27
C LYS A 151 -4.10 -15.10 -0.69
N ALA A 152 -4.39 -14.83 0.59
CA ALA A 152 -5.58 -15.36 1.28
C ALA A 152 -6.88 -14.96 0.56
N ARG A 153 -6.97 -13.74 0.02
CA ARG A 153 -8.15 -13.28 -0.73
C ARG A 153 -8.21 -13.79 -2.18
N ARG A 154 -7.08 -14.12 -2.80
CA ARG A 154 -7.05 -14.76 -4.13
C ARG A 154 -7.38 -16.26 -4.09
N GLY A 155 -7.56 -16.84 -2.91
CA GLY A 155 -7.78 -18.29 -2.75
C GLY A 155 -6.52 -19.12 -3.03
N GLU A 156 -5.36 -18.47 -3.18
CA GLU A 156 -4.07 -19.12 -3.35
C GLU A 156 -3.57 -19.52 -1.95
N ARG A 157 -4.04 -20.67 -1.46
CA ARG A 157 -3.40 -21.34 -0.31
C ARG A 157 -2.01 -21.79 -0.76
N GLY A 158 -0.97 -21.26 -0.11
CA GLY A 158 0.42 -21.66 -0.29
C GLY A 158 0.68 -23.07 0.22
#